data_AF-M9LPR3-F1
#
_entry.id   AF-M9LPR3-F1
#
_cell.length_a   1.000
_cell.length_b   1.000
_cell.length_c   1.000
_cell.angle_alpha   90.00
_cell.angle_beta   90.00
_cell.angle_gamma   90.00
#
_symmetry.space_group_name_H-M   'P 1'
#
loop_
_entity.id
_entity.type
_entity.pdbx_description
1 polymer ?
#
loop_
_entity_poly.entity_id
_entity_poly.type
_entity_poly.pdbx_seq_one_letter_code
_entity_poly.pdbx_strand_id
1 'polypeptide(L)'
;MNFVRKITNSDALKHIVDLPENLQNQDVELIILPIGDHSSFKYTAPSSPTARGALKQYANLDLMQYEQDAWAKGVQEKHEHR
;
A
#
# COMPACT_ATOMS: atom_id res chain seq x y z
N MET A 1 -25.96 21.72 -4.34
CA MET A 1 -25.14 20.49 -4.35
C MET A 1 -26.00 19.38 -4.92
N ASN A 2 -25.65 18.88 -6.09
CA ASN A 2 -26.45 17.87 -6.79
C ASN A 2 -25.92 16.49 -6.44
N PHE A 3 -26.73 15.66 -5.80
CA PHE A 3 -26.40 14.27 -5.49
C PHE A 3 -27.59 13.37 -5.85
N VAL A 4 -27.32 12.11 -6.14
CA VAL A 4 -28.36 11.11 -6.43
C VAL A 4 -28.45 10.14 -5.27
N ARG A 5 -29.66 9.90 -4.77
CA ARG A 5 -29.97 8.84 -3.82
C ARG A 5 -30.91 7.83 -4.45
N LYS A 6 -30.61 6.56 -4.28
CA LYS A 6 -31.45 5.46 -4.79
C LYS A 6 -31.32 4.24 -3.90
N ILE A 7 -32.45 3.60 -3.61
CA ILE A 7 -32.46 2.27 -3.00
C ILE A 7 -32.37 1.24 -4.13
N THR A 8 -31.42 0.32 -4.04
CA THR A 8 -31.22 -0.75 -5.03
C THR A 8 -30.73 -2.00 -4.33
N ASN A 9 -30.93 -3.16 -4.94
CA ASN A 9 -30.31 -4.39 -4.47
C ASN A 9 -28.79 -4.33 -4.72
N SER A 10 -28.00 -4.82 -3.77
CA SER A 10 -26.55 -4.77 -3.78
C SER A 10 -25.93 -5.59 -4.91
N ASP A 11 -26.64 -6.56 -5.48
CA ASP A 11 -26.18 -7.33 -6.64
C ASP A 11 -25.92 -6.45 -7.87
N ALA A 12 -26.65 -5.33 -8.00
CA ALA A 12 -26.42 -4.36 -9.06
C ALA A 12 -25.03 -3.71 -9.01
N LEU A 13 -24.36 -3.74 -7.85
CA LEU A 13 -23.04 -3.16 -7.62
C LEU A 13 -21.90 -4.19 -7.76
N LYS A 14 -22.21 -5.49 -7.89
CA LYS A 14 -21.24 -6.59 -7.91
C LYS A 14 -20.16 -6.46 -9.00
N HIS A 15 -20.48 -5.79 -10.11
CA HIS A 15 -19.56 -5.56 -11.23
C HIS A 15 -18.88 -4.19 -11.20
N ILE A 16 -19.23 -3.34 -10.25
CA ILE A 16 -18.76 -1.95 -10.14
C ILE A 16 -17.76 -1.82 -9.00
N VAL A 17 -18.02 -2.51 -7.87
CA VAL A 17 -17.19 -2.49 -6.67
C VAL A 17 -17.19 -3.85 -5.98
N ASP A 18 -16.07 -4.20 -5.36
CA ASP A 18 -16.02 -5.37 -4.48
C ASP A 18 -16.79 -5.10 -3.19
N LEU A 19 -17.86 -5.85 -2.99
CA LEU A 19 -18.72 -5.76 -1.82
C LEU A 19 -18.36 -6.85 -0.80
N PRO A 20 -18.33 -6.52 0.51
CA PRO A 20 -18.17 -7.53 1.54
C PRO A 20 -19.39 -8.46 1.59
N GLU A 21 -19.18 -9.72 1.98
CA GLU A 21 -20.21 -10.78 1.92
C GLU A 21 -21.49 -10.42 2.67
N ASN A 22 -21.37 -9.69 3.78
CA ASN A 22 -22.49 -9.27 4.61
C ASN A 22 -23.42 -8.25 3.94
N LEU A 23 -23.01 -7.66 2.82
CA LEU A 23 -23.82 -6.71 2.05
C LEU A 23 -24.33 -7.30 0.73
N GLN A 24 -24.05 -8.56 0.41
CA GLN A 24 -24.55 -9.22 -0.82
C GLN A 24 -26.04 -9.60 -0.70
N ASN A 25 -26.77 -9.60 -1.82
CA ASN A 25 -28.20 -9.90 -1.89
C ASN A 25 -29.10 -9.08 -0.94
N GLN A 26 -28.74 -7.84 -0.62
CA GLN A 26 -29.51 -6.97 0.28
C GLN A 26 -29.91 -5.66 -0.40
N ASP A 27 -31.02 -5.08 0.04
CA ASP A 27 -31.42 -3.75 -0.39
C ASP A 27 -30.58 -2.70 0.34
N VAL A 28 -29.85 -1.89 -0.42
CA VAL A 28 -28.90 -0.89 0.07
C VAL A 28 -29.25 0.51 -0.45
N GLU A 29 -28.94 1.54 0.35
CA GLU A 29 -29.02 2.93 -0.10
C GLU A 29 -27.72 3.33 -0.82
N LEU A 30 -27.82 3.64 -2.10
CA LEU A 30 -26.73 4.18 -2.90
C LEU A 30 -26.80 5.71 -2.90
N ILE A 31 -25.68 6.34 -2.52
CA ILE A 31 -25.52 7.80 -2.55
C ILE A 31 -24.36 8.14 -3.49
N ILE A 32 -24.66 8.83 -4.58
CA ILE A 32 -23.66 9.30 -5.55
C ILE A 32 -23.42 10.79 -5.30
N LEU A 33 -22.21 11.11 -4.86
CA LEU A 33 -21.76 12.47 -4.60
C LEU A 33 -20.72 12.87 -5.66
N PRO A 34 -20.87 14.01 -6.33
CA PRO A 34 -19.81 14.53 -7.17
C PRO A 34 -18.63 14.89 -6.27
N ILE A 35 -17.48 14.32 -6.56
CA ILE A 35 -16.22 14.76 -5.98
C ILE A 35 -15.84 15.99 -6.82
N GLY A 36 -15.64 17.14 -6.18
CA GLY A 36 -15.55 18.46 -6.84
C GLY A 36 -14.56 18.56 -7.99
N ASP A 37 -14.57 19.69 -8.70
CA ASP A 37 -13.71 19.92 -9.87
C ASP A 37 -12.23 19.67 -9.52
N HIS A 38 -11.66 18.63 -10.15
CA HIS A 38 -10.27 18.21 -10.04
C HIS A 38 -9.86 17.52 -8.74
N SER A 39 -10.40 16.34 -8.45
CA SER A 39 -9.53 15.29 -7.92
C SER A 39 -9.30 14.26 -9.01
N SER A 40 -8.10 14.30 -9.59
CA SER A 40 -7.54 13.16 -10.29
C SER A 40 -7.63 11.99 -9.31
N PHE A 41 -8.59 11.09 -9.48
CA PHE A 41 -8.46 9.72 -8.98
C PHE A 41 -7.19 9.19 -9.63
N LYS A 42 -6.06 9.41 -8.96
CA LYS A 42 -4.81 8.78 -9.30
C LYS A 42 -5.07 7.32 -8.98
N TYR A 43 -5.38 6.53 -10.01
CA TYR A 43 -5.00 5.13 -9.98
C TYR A 43 -3.56 5.12 -9.50
N THR A 44 -3.34 4.70 -8.25
CA THR A 44 -2.00 4.38 -7.78
C THR A 44 -1.58 3.19 -8.61
N ALA A 45 -1.02 3.44 -9.80
CA ALA A 45 -0.34 2.42 -10.55
C ALA A 45 0.64 1.73 -9.58
N PRO A 46 0.70 0.40 -9.55
CA PRO A 46 1.60 -0.30 -8.65
C PRO A 46 3.00 0.27 -8.89
N SER A 47 3.60 0.87 -7.87
CA SER A 47 4.91 1.50 -8.01
C SER A 47 5.89 0.42 -8.46
N SER A 48 6.54 0.62 -9.60
CA SER A 48 7.62 -0.27 -10.04
C SER A 48 8.62 -0.44 -8.89
N PRO A 49 9.04 -1.67 -8.55
CA PRO A 49 9.97 -1.88 -7.45
C PRO A 49 11.24 -1.09 -7.75
N THR A 50 11.53 -0.10 -6.92
CA THR A 50 12.80 0.62 -6.99
C THR A 50 13.93 -0.38 -6.72
N ALA A 51 15.14 -0.10 -7.20
CA ALA A 51 16.29 -0.98 -6.94
C ALA A 51 16.46 -1.29 -5.43
N ARG A 52 16.15 -0.31 -4.57
CA ARG A 52 16.10 -0.48 -3.11
C ARG A 52 15.02 -1.44 -2.64
N GLY A 53 13.84 -1.41 -3.27
CA GLY A 53 12.73 -2.33 -2.97
C GLY A 53 13.02 -3.78 -3.41
N ALA A 54 13.71 -3.96 -4.54
CA ALA A 54 14.09 -5.29 -5.03
C ALA A 54 15.06 -6.03 -4.10
N LEU A 55 15.96 -5.29 -3.43
CA LEU A 55 16.93 -5.86 -2.49
C LEU A 55 16.36 -6.10 -1.09
N LYS A 56 15.13 -5.66 -0.82
CA LYS A 56 14.49 -5.77 0.51
C LYS A 56 14.41 -7.20 1.01
N GLN A 57 14.27 -8.19 0.13
CA GLN A 57 14.22 -9.61 0.51
C GLN A 57 15.54 -10.14 1.10
N TYR A 58 16.65 -9.46 0.85
CA TYR A 58 17.96 -9.81 1.39
C TYR A 58 18.33 -9.00 2.63
N ALA A 59 17.44 -8.11 3.10
CA ALA A 59 17.67 -7.32 4.30
C ALA A 59 17.60 -8.23 5.54
N ASN A 60 18.71 -8.34 6.26
CA ASN A 60 18.76 -9.01 7.55
C ASN A 60 18.78 -7.94 8.65
N LEU A 61 17.66 -7.80 9.36
CA LEU A 61 17.47 -6.77 10.39
C LEU A 61 18.43 -6.93 11.57
N ASP A 62 18.80 -8.16 11.91
CA ASP A 62 19.71 -8.44 13.01
C ASP A 62 21.13 -7.98 12.68
N LEU A 63 21.53 -8.11 11.41
CA LEU A 63 22.86 -7.70 10.94
C LEU A 63 22.98 -6.20 10.69
N MET A 64 21.89 -5.53 10.33
CA MET A 64 21.88 -4.08 10.10
C MET A 64 22.33 -3.27 11.33
N GLN A 65 22.08 -3.77 12.54
CA GLN A 65 22.50 -3.11 13.78
C GLN A 65 24.03 -3.02 13.91
N TYR A 66 24.76 -3.95 13.28
CA TYR A 66 26.23 -4.01 13.34
C TYR A 66 26.92 -3.23 12.22
N GLU A 67 26.18 -2.71 11.22
CA GLU A 67 26.76 -1.97 10.10
C GLU A 67 27.52 -0.72 10.54
N GLN A 68 27.06 -0.06 11.61
CA GLN A 68 27.67 1.16 12.13
C GLN A 68 29.08 0.90 12.67
N ASP A 69 29.30 -0.23 13.34
CA ASP A 69 30.57 -0.59 13.97
C ASP A 69 31.44 -1.50 13.09
N ALA A 70 30.91 -1.99 11.97
CA ALA A 70 31.59 -2.94 11.09
C ALA A 70 32.94 -2.41 10.59
N TRP A 71 32.99 -1.12 10.24
CA TRP A 71 34.24 -0.47 9.81
C TRP A 71 35.26 -0.35 10.93
N ALA A 72 34.82 0.07 12.12
CA ALA A 72 35.71 0.20 13.28
C ALA A 72 36.31 -1.16 13.67
N LYS A 73 35.47 -2.20 13.72
CA LYS A 73 35.91 -3.58 14.00
C LYS A 73 36.86 -4.12 12.95
N GLY A 74 36.54 -3.96 11.65
CA GLY A 74 37.39 -4.46 10.58
C GLY A 74 38.77 -3.78 10.52
N VAL A 75 38.84 -2.49 10.88
CA VAL A 75 40.13 -1.78 11.02
C VAL A 75 40.90 -2.30 12.23
N GLN A 76 40.23 -2.47 13.37
CA GLN A 76 40.83 -3.01 14.59
C GLN A 76 41.40 -4.41 14.35
N GLU A 77 40.61 -5.37 13.85
CA GLU A 77 41.05 -6.73 13.53
C GLU A 77 42.26 -6.76 12.58
N LYS A 78 42.27 -5.89 11.57
CA LYS A 78 43.37 -5.81 10.60
C LYS A 78 44.67 -5.28 11.21
N HIS A 79 44.59 -4.45 12.23
CA HIS A 79 45.74 -3.76 12.83
C HIS A 79 46.13 -4.30 14.22
N GLU A 80 45.33 -5.18 14.81
CA GLU A 80 45.62 -5.84 16.10
C GLU A 80 46.77 -6.85 16.03
N HIS A 81 47.15 -7.31 14.83
CA HIS A 81 48.27 -8.24 14.61
C HIS A 81 49.57 -7.56 14.14
N ARG A 82 49.76 -6.27 14.42
CA ARG A 82 51.00 -5.53 14.18
C ARG A 82 51.68 -5.15 15.48
#